data_AF-A0AA41A2Y8-F1
#
_entry.id   AF-A0AA41A2Y8-F1
#
_cell.length_a   1.000
_cell.length_b   1.000
_cell.length_c   1.000
_cell.angle_alpha   90.00
_cell.angle_beta   90.00
_cell.angle_gamma   90.00
#
_symmetry.space_group_name_H-M   'P 1'
#
loop_
_entity.id
_entity.type
_entity.pdbx_description
1 polymer ?
#
loop_
_entity_poly.entity_id
_entity_poly.type
_entity_poly.pdbx_seq_one_letter_code
_entity_poly.pdbx_strand_id
1 'polypeptide(L)'
;MPRPPLRIATRRDALALFGGLDRGDKEAMGIAYLGSERMLLGLRHVAGRHDSVTVPVARIARDAILMEASAVLIAHNHPDGDTRPSAADLSLTRRLAQGLAALDVMLLDHLILGGGAVVSLREHGLL
;
A
#
# COMPACT_ATOMS: atom_id res chain seq x y z
N MET A 1 -4.03 1.01 -28.64
CA MET A 1 -5.25 0.67 -27.89
C MET A 1 -5.07 1.14 -26.44
N PRO A 2 -6.05 1.83 -25.82
CA PRO A 2 -5.98 2.10 -24.39
C PRO A 2 -5.96 0.77 -23.65
N ARG A 3 -5.00 0.60 -22.75
CA ARG A 3 -4.90 -0.59 -21.89
C ARG A 3 -6.17 -0.63 -21.04
N PRO A 4 -6.88 -1.77 -20.93
CA PRO A 4 -8.09 -1.84 -20.12
C PRO A 4 -7.75 -1.39 -18.68
N PRO A 5 -8.66 -0.66 -18.03
CA PRO A 5 -8.38 -0.15 -16.70
C PRO A 5 -8.17 -1.34 -15.75
N LEU A 6 -7.08 -1.31 -14.98
CA LEU A 6 -6.66 -2.44 -14.17
C LEU A 6 -7.56 -2.53 -12.93
N ARG A 7 -8.37 -3.59 -12.87
CA ARG A 7 -9.21 -3.90 -11.70
C ARG A 7 -8.45 -4.79 -10.73
N ILE A 8 -8.43 -4.46 -9.44
CA ILE A 8 -7.89 -5.32 -8.40
C ILE A 8 -8.99 -6.22 -7.84
N ALA A 9 -9.05 -7.46 -8.30
CA ALA A 9 -10.00 -8.45 -7.77
C ALA A 9 -9.35 -9.36 -6.73
N THR A 10 -8.06 -9.65 -6.90
CA THR A 10 -7.33 -10.65 -6.11
C THR A 10 -6.08 -10.07 -5.47
N ARG A 11 -5.55 -10.77 -4.47
CA ARG A 11 -4.23 -10.47 -3.88
C ARG A 11 -3.10 -10.55 -4.92
N ARG A 12 -3.23 -11.43 -5.92
CA ARG A 12 -2.27 -11.53 -7.03
C ARG A 12 -2.26 -10.26 -7.88
N ASP A 13 -3.43 -9.67 -8.14
CA ASP A 13 -3.53 -8.40 -8.88
C ASP A 13 -2.89 -7.25 -8.08
N ALA A 14 -3.15 -7.22 -6.77
CA ALA A 14 -2.51 -6.28 -5.84
C ALA A 14 -0.98 -6.41 -5.83
N LEU A 15 -0.45 -7.64 -5.80
CA LEU A 15 1.00 -7.86 -5.84
C LEU A 15 1.60 -7.49 -7.19
N ALA A 16 0.88 -7.72 -8.29
CA ALA A 16 1.34 -7.34 -9.63
C ALA A 16 1.52 -5.83 -9.78
N LEU A 17 0.74 -5.02 -9.04
CA LEU A 17 0.92 -3.56 -9.00
C LEU A 17 2.24 -3.14 -8.36
N PHE A 18 2.63 -3.84 -7.31
CA PHE A 18 3.85 -3.56 -6.56
C PHE A 18 5.05 -4.36 -7.11
N GLY A 19 4.97 -4.83 -8.36
CA GLY A 19 6.03 -5.60 -8.99
C GLY A 19 7.38 -4.89 -8.90
N GLY A 20 8.37 -5.57 -8.32
CA GLY A 20 9.72 -5.05 -8.15
C GLY A 20 9.99 -4.27 -6.85
N LEU A 21 8.99 -4.07 -5.98
CA LEU A 21 9.23 -3.53 -4.63
C LEU A 21 10.17 -4.43 -3.81
N ASP A 22 10.03 -5.75 -3.96
CA ASP A 22 10.79 -6.79 -3.28
C ASP A 22 12.24 -6.96 -3.77
N ARG A 23 12.63 -6.29 -4.86
CA ARG A 23 13.96 -6.42 -5.48
C ARG A 23 14.98 -5.38 -5.02
N GLY A 24 14.55 -4.42 -4.19
CA GLY A 24 15.41 -3.38 -3.67
C GLY A 24 16.25 -3.84 -2.48
N ASP A 25 17.48 -3.34 -2.40
CA ASP A 25 18.34 -3.39 -1.20
C ASP A 25 17.89 -2.40 -0.11
N LYS A 26 16.85 -1.62 -0.38
CA LYS A 26 16.27 -0.61 0.49
C LYS A 26 14.77 -0.81 0.61
N GLU A 27 14.22 -0.40 1.74
CA GLU A 27 12.77 -0.29 1.88
C GLU A 27 12.20 0.67 0.83
N ALA A 28 11.09 0.29 0.24
CA ALA A 28 10.29 1.06 -0.70
C ALA A 28 8.81 0.85 -0.35
N MET A 29 7.98 1.85 -0.64
CA MET A 29 6.55 1.79 -0.42
C MET A 29 5.79 2.03 -1.72
N GLY A 30 4.86 1.14 -2.02
CA GLY A 30 3.87 1.29 -3.07
C GLY A 30 2.53 1.74 -2.48
N ILE A 31 1.87 2.67 -3.15
CA ILE A 31 0.54 3.16 -2.78
C ILE A 31 -0.33 3.13 -4.04
N ALA A 32 -1.39 2.33 -4.02
CA ALA A 32 -2.39 2.25 -5.06
C ALA A 32 -3.68 2.95 -4.60
N TYR A 33 -4.19 3.86 -5.42
CA TYR A 33 -5.43 4.58 -5.21
C TYR A 33 -6.52 3.98 -6.08
N LEU A 34 -7.65 3.62 -5.47
CA LEU A 34 -8.68 2.79 -6.08
C LEU A 34 -10.04 3.49 -6.07
N GLY A 35 -10.69 3.51 -7.22
CA GLY A 35 -12.05 4.00 -7.39
C GLY A 35 -13.09 2.92 -7.10
N SER A 36 -14.31 3.17 -7.58
CA SER A 36 -15.39 2.18 -7.57
C SER A 36 -14.94 0.86 -8.16
N GLU A 37 -15.49 -0.25 -7.65
CA GLU A 37 -15.13 -1.62 -8.07
C GLU A 37 -13.63 -1.98 -8.02
N ARG A 38 -12.83 -1.25 -7.22
CA ARG A 38 -11.38 -1.42 -7.09
C ARG A 38 -10.62 -1.18 -8.41
N MET A 39 -11.11 -0.24 -9.21
CA MET A 39 -10.39 0.22 -10.40
C MET A 39 -9.19 1.07 -10.01
N LEU A 40 -8.01 0.78 -10.56
CA LEU A 40 -6.81 1.58 -10.31
C LEU A 40 -6.95 2.97 -10.92
N LEU A 41 -6.90 4.00 -10.08
CA LEU A 41 -6.89 5.41 -10.47
C LEU A 41 -5.47 5.96 -10.56
N GLY A 42 -4.59 5.48 -9.68
CA GLY A 42 -3.20 5.92 -9.64
C GLY A 42 -2.32 4.99 -8.81
N LEU A 43 -1.03 4.99 -9.13
CA LEU A 43 0.00 4.24 -8.44
C LEU A 43 1.17 5.17 -8.13
N ARG A 44 1.62 5.18 -6.88
CA ARG A 44 2.78 5.95 -6.41
C ARG A 44 3.78 4.99 -5.81
N HIS A 45 5.03 5.07 -6.28
CA HIS A 45 6.17 4.38 -5.67
C HIS A 45 7.02 5.40 -4.93
N VAL A 46 7.38 5.08 -3.70
CA VAL A 46 8.24 5.90 -2.85
C VAL A 46 9.44 5.07 -2.46
N ALA A 47 10.62 5.48 -2.95
CA ALA A 47 11.88 4.88 -2.54
C ALA A 47 12.25 5.36 -1.12
N GLY A 48 12.75 4.47 -0.28
CA GLY A 48 13.24 4.81 1.05
C GLY A 48 14.50 5.66 1.01
N ARG A 49 14.73 6.41 2.09
CA ARG A 49 16.01 7.07 2.38
C ARG A 49 16.52 6.51 3.69
N HIS A 50 17.69 5.87 3.68
CA HIS A 50 18.39 5.37 4.88
C HIS A 50 17.50 4.48 5.76
N ASP A 51 17.10 3.33 5.20
CA ASP A 51 16.53 2.20 5.95
C ASP A 51 15.08 2.37 6.43
N SER A 52 14.39 3.45 6.04
CA SER A 52 12.93 3.55 6.21
C SER A 52 12.24 4.34 5.11
N VAL A 53 10.98 3.99 4.82
CA VAL A 53 10.08 4.76 3.96
C VAL A 53 9.01 5.42 4.82
N THR A 54 9.06 6.75 4.94
CA THR A 54 7.97 7.48 5.60
C THR A 54 7.28 8.39 4.61
N VAL A 55 6.06 8.03 4.21
CA VAL A 55 5.14 8.93 3.51
C VAL A 55 4.18 9.53 4.54
N PRO A 56 4.10 10.86 4.68
CA PRO A 56 3.14 11.46 5.59
C PRO A 56 1.70 11.07 5.23
N VAL A 57 0.91 10.63 6.22
CA VAL A 57 -0.50 10.26 6.05
C VAL A 57 -1.29 11.34 5.32
N ALA A 58 -1.07 12.62 5.64
CA ALA A 58 -1.70 13.75 4.98
C ALA A 58 -1.43 13.80 3.46
N ARG A 59 -0.26 13.35 2.99
CA ARG A 59 0.06 13.28 1.56
C ARG A 59 -0.73 12.17 0.88
N ILE A 60 -0.83 11.00 1.52
CA ILE A 60 -1.63 9.87 1.00
C ILE A 60 -3.10 10.27 0.94
N ALA A 61 -3.63 10.86 2.02
CA ALA A 61 -5.00 11.35 2.09
C ALA A 61 -5.30 12.41 1.03
N ARG A 62 -4.41 13.39 0.85
CA ARG A 62 -4.56 14.41 -0.20
C ARG A 62 -4.59 13.79 -1.59
N ASP A 63 -3.66 12.89 -1.89
CA ASP A 63 -3.61 12.21 -3.20
C ASP A 63 -4.88 11.36 -3.41
N ALA A 64 -5.40 10.69 -2.37
CA ALA A 64 -6.66 9.95 -2.44
C ALA A 64 -7.87 10.85 -2.75
N ILE A 65 -8.00 12.00 -2.08
CA ILE A 65 -9.07 12.98 -2.35
C ILE A 65 -8.96 13.51 -3.78
N LEU A 66 -7.76 13.93 -4.20
CA LEU A 66 -7.54 14.49 -5.54
C LEU A 66 -7.85 13.51 -6.67
N MET A 67 -7.72 12.21 -6.41
CA MET A 67 -8.05 11.16 -7.36
C MET A 67 -9.49 10.65 -7.23
N GLU A 68 -10.29 11.16 -6.29
CA GLU A 68 -11.62 10.62 -5.98
C GLU A 68 -11.58 9.12 -5.63
N ALA A 69 -10.52 8.70 -4.93
CA ALA A 69 -10.34 7.32 -4.54
C ALA A 69 -11.31 6.93 -3.42
N SER A 70 -12.00 5.81 -3.59
CA SER A 70 -12.83 5.18 -2.55
C SER A 70 -12.03 4.27 -1.62
N ALA A 71 -10.85 3.81 -2.07
CA ALA A 71 -9.96 2.99 -1.26
C ALA A 71 -8.49 3.21 -1.60
N VAL A 72 -7.61 2.89 -0.64
CA VAL A 72 -6.16 2.90 -0.78
C VAL A 72 -5.63 1.52 -0.42
N LEU A 73 -4.69 1.01 -1.19
CA LEU A 73 -3.93 -0.20 -0.88
C LEU A 73 -2.45 0.20 -0.78
N ILE A 74 -1.79 -0.16 0.31
CA ILE A 74 -0.36 0.10 0.47
C ILE A 74 0.43 -1.20 0.57
N ALA A 75 1.70 -1.11 0.19
CA ALA A 75 2.65 -2.18 0.40
C ALA A 75 4.05 -1.64 0.64
N HIS A 76 4.86 -2.32 1.45
CA HIS A 76 6.30 -2.08 1.53
C HIS A 76 7.09 -3.37 1.60
N ASN A 77 8.36 -3.31 1.25
CA ASN A 77 9.27 -4.45 1.39
C ASN A 77 10.15 -4.30 2.64
N HIS A 78 10.45 -5.43 3.27
CA HIS A 78 11.54 -5.58 4.23
C HIS A 78 12.73 -6.26 3.52
N PRO A 79 13.85 -5.55 3.28
CA PRO A 79 15.02 -6.09 2.57
C PRO A 79 15.70 -7.26 3.26
N ASP A 80 15.56 -7.38 4.58
CA ASP A 80 16.05 -8.51 5.37
C ASP A 80 15.28 -9.82 5.12
N GLY A 81 14.13 -9.72 4.44
CA GLY A 81 13.25 -10.82 4.08
C GLY A 81 12.25 -11.23 5.16
N ASP A 82 12.28 -10.62 6.34
CA ASP A 82 11.34 -10.90 7.41
C ASP A 82 10.04 -10.12 7.20
N THR A 83 8.91 -10.82 7.08
CA THR A 83 7.60 -10.18 6.84
C THR A 83 6.83 -9.85 8.11
N ARG A 84 7.43 -10.04 9.29
CA ARG A 84 6.83 -9.65 10.57
C ARG A 84 6.67 -8.12 10.63
N PRO A 85 5.47 -7.59 10.92
CA PRO A 85 5.27 -6.15 11.03
C PRO A 85 6.01 -5.59 12.25
N SER A 86 6.73 -4.49 12.03
CA SER A 86 7.32 -3.70 13.11
C SER A 86 6.26 -2.89 13.85
N ALA A 87 6.63 -2.34 15.02
CA ALA A 87 5.77 -1.41 15.74
C ALA A 87 5.47 -0.13 14.92
N ALA A 88 6.42 0.29 14.06
CA ALA A 88 6.25 1.43 13.17
C ALA A 88 5.21 1.14 12.08
N ASP A 89 5.22 -0.06 11.49
CA ASP A 89 4.25 -0.49 10.48
C ASP A 89 2.83 -0.49 11.05
N LEU A 90 2.66 -1.07 12.24
CA LEU A 90 1.36 -1.13 12.92
C LEU A 90 0.85 0.29 13.27
N SER A 91 1.74 1.16 13.74
CA SER A 91 1.40 2.55 14.05
C SER A 91 0.99 3.32 12.80
N LEU A 92 1.74 3.19 11.70
CA LEU A 92 1.43 3.79 10.40
C LEU A 92 0.07 3.29 9.89
N THR A 93 -0.14 1.97 9.91
CA THR A 93 -1.38 1.31 9.46
C THR A 93 -2.60 1.90 10.16
N ARG A 94 -2.57 1.96 11.50
CA ARG A 94 -3.68 2.48 12.30
C ARG A 94 -3.97 3.95 12.02
N ARG A 95 -2.91 4.78 11.99
CA ARG A 95 -3.04 6.22 11.71
C ARG A 95 -3.59 6.47 10.31
N LEU A 96 -3.15 5.69 9.33
CA LEU A 96 -3.62 5.80 7.95
C LEU A 96 -5.07 5.33 7.83
N ALA A 97 -5.43 4.19 8.43
CA ALA A 97 -6.80 3.69 8.44
C ALA A 97 -7.78 4.71 9.05
N GLN A 98 -7.44 5.26 10.22
CA GLN A 98 -8.26 6.27 10.90
C GLN A 98 -8.35 7.57 10.08
N GLY A 99 -7.23 8.05 9.55
CA GLY A 99 -7.20 9.29 8.78
C GLY A 99 -7.96 9.21 7.46
N LEU A 100 -7.87 8.08 6.75
CA LEU A 100 -8.62 7.85 5.51
C LEU A 100 -10.11 7.64 5.79
N ALA A 101 -10.47 6.91 6.86
CA ALA A 101 -11.87 6.70 7.23
C ALA A 101 -12.60 8.01 7.54
N ALA A 102 -11.93 9.00 8.13
CA ALA A 102 -12.49 10.33 8.34
C ALA A 102 -12.80 11.11 7.04
N LEU A 103 -12.35 10.60 5.90
CA LEU A 103 -12.52 11.17 4.56
C LEU A 103 -13.34 10.25 3.65
N ASP A 104 -14.04 9.26 4.22
CA ASP A 104 -14.79 8.22 3.49
C ASP A 104 -13.94 7.38 2.52
N VAL A 105 -12.63 7.27 2.80
CA VAL A 105 -11.69 6.43 2.03
C VAL A 105 -11.30 5.21 2.87
N MET A 106 -11.42 4.02 2.30
CA MET A 106 -11.03 2.79 3.00
C MET A 106 -9.55 2.47 2.80
N LEU A 107 -8.81 2.18 3.88
CA LEU A 107 -7.56 1.42 3.74
C LEU A 107 -7.90 -0.05 3.46
N LEU A 108 -7.76 -0.45 2.19
CA LEU A 108 -8.11 -1.79 1.72
C LEU A 108 -7.21 -2.84 2.35
N ASP A 109 -5.90 -2.61 2.37
CA ASP A 109 -4.94 -3.48 3.06
C ASP A 109 -3.59 -2.78 3.21
N HIS A 110 -2.72 -3.38 4.01
CA HIS A 110 -1.30 -3.08 4.08
C HIS A 110 -0.52 -4.39 3.91
N LEU A 111 0.23 -4.49 2.80
CA LEU A 111 1.01 -5.67 2.45
C LEU A 111 2.49 -5.49 2.79
N ILE A 112 3.08 -6.44 3.50
CA ILE A 112 4.52 -6.50 3.76
C ILE A 112 5.12 -7.59 2.89
N LEU A 113 6.12 -7.25 2.08
CA LEU A 113 6.83 -8.16 1.18
C LEU A 113 8.24 -8.45 1.70
N GLY A 114 8.68 -9.71 1.66
CA GLY A 114 10.04 -10.07 2.09
C GLY A 114 10.33 -11.55 1.88
N GLY A 115 11.53 -11.88 1.39
CA GLY A 115 11.98 -13.28 1.26
C GLY A 115 11.09 -14.15 0.35
N GLY A 116 10.39 -13.55 -0.63
CA GLY A 116 9.39 -14.23 -1.47
C GLY A 116 8.04 -14.49 -0.78
N ALA A 117 7.91 -14.11 0.49
CA ALA A 117 6.66 -14.13 1.24
C ALA A 117 5.98 -12.76 1.21
N VAL A 118 4.68 -12.79 1.52
CA VAL A 118 3.86 -11.59 1.67
C VAL A 118 2.97 -11.80 2.89
N VAL A 119 2.84 -10.77 3.73
CA VAL A 119 1.89 -10.72 4.85
C VAL A 119 0.86 -9.63 4.57
N SER A 120 -0.42 -9.94 4.77
CA SER A 120 -1.53 -8.98 4.76
C SER A 120 -1.91 -8.65 6.21
N LEU A 121 -1.84 -7.38 6.58
CA LEU A 121 -2.22 -6.96 7.93
C LEU A 121 -3.73 -7.11 8.16
N ARG A 122 -4.56 -6.96 7.11
CA ARG A 122 -5.99 -7.25 7.19
C ARG A 122 -6.28 -8.72 7.48
N GLU A 123 -5.65 -9.65 6.75
CA GLU A 123 -5.85 -11.09 6.93
C GLU A 123 -5.39 -11.55 8.34
N HIS A 124 -4.42 -10.85 8.93
CA HIS A 124 -3.92 -11.12 10.29
C HIS A 124 -4.71 -10.41 11.40
N GLY A 125 -5.77 -9.65 11.07
CA GLY A 125 -6.57 -8.91 12.07
C GLY A 125 -5.83 -7.74 12.72
N LEU A 126 -4.83 -7.17 12.03
CA LEU A 126 -3.98 -6.07 12.50
C LEU A 126 -4.37 -4.71 11.92
N LEU A 127 -5.42 -4.67 11.09
CA LEU A 127 -6.02 -3.49 10.47
C LEU A 127 -7.49 -3.34 10.89
#